data_AF-A0A497JKK4-F1
#
_entry.id   AF-A0A497JKK4-F1
#
_cell.length_a   1.000
_cell.length_b   1.000
_cell.length_c   1.000
_cell.angle_alpha   90.00
_cell.angle_beta   90.00
_cell.angle_gamma   90.00
#
_symmetry.space_group_name_H-M   'P 1'
#
loop_
_entity.id
_entity.type
_entity.pdbx_description
1 polymer ?
#
loop_
_entity_poly.entity_id
_entity_poly.type
_entity_poly.pdbx_seq_one_letter_code
_entity_poly.pdbx_strand_id
1 'polypeptide(L)'
;MIQWDAINAYEKGAILFLQQFQNPVLNTVMKGLSFFGNPIFWFFVAAFLYWRGKKILALYCINVIVVASAASGFLKSIFARPRPNLAIYNAEWFGIKEGASFSFPSGHSTLAGAFASFFKDWKLFALAAVVAFTRVFLGMHYISDVVFGLCLGSALGYFAARVKKKMPESFVISIKKEFVLLSLVLVLCLISLVFFNKLPLLGSVLGFYAGFVVELCHKPKEMSISKIGIGFLGLLGISFLALFFNGLLQFVIFFLAGLWVSFIWPNAERKI
;
A
#
# COMPACT_ATOMS: atom_id res chain seq x y z
N MET A 1 18.00 5.28 -23.16
CA MET A 1 16.68 5.67 -22.63
C MET A 1 15.64 4.91 -23.44
N ILE A 2 14.71 4.19 -22.82
CA ILE A 2 13.70 3.40 -23.56
C ILE A 2 12.80 4.34 -24.34
N GLN A 3 12.68 4.13 -25.65
CA GLN A 3 11.78 4.91 -26.51
C GLN A 3 10.34 4.39 -26.31
N TRP A 4 9.54 5.12 -25.55
CA TRP A 4 8.16 4.74 -25.24
C TRP A 4 7.16 5.09 -26.34
N ASP A 5 7.55 5.87 -27.34
CA ASP A 5 6.62 6.53 -28.26
C ASP A 5 5.77 5.57 -29.10
N ALA A 6 6.39 4.52 -29.65
CA ALA A 6 5.68 3.51 -30.42
C ALA A 6 4.63 2.79 -29.56
N ILE A 7 5.03 2.30 -28.38
CA ILE A 7 4.14 1.58 -27.45
C ILE A 7 3.02 2.51 -26.96
N ASN A 8 3.36 3.75 -26.59
CA ASN A 8 2.38 4.76 -26.17
C ASN A 8 1.36 5.03 -27.29
N ALA A 9 1.77 5.09 -28.56
CA ALA A 9 0.87 5.33 -29.68
C ALA A 9 -0.18 4.21 -29.83
N TYR A 10 0.24 2.96 -29.72
CA TYR A 10 -0.69 1.82 -29.78
C TYR A 10 -1.67 1.78 -28.61
N GLU A 11 -1.22 2.13 -27.41
CA GLU A 11 -2.05 2.01 -26.19
C GLU A 11 -2.97 3.21 -25.95
N LYS A 12 -2.68 4.38 -26.56
CA LYS A 12 -3.49 5.60 -26.42
C LYS A 12 -4.93 5.41 -26.92
N GLY A 13 -5.13 4.66 -28.01
CA GLY A 13 -6.46 4.45 -28.60
C GLY A 13 -7.45 3.86 -27.60
N ALA A 14 -7.02 2.86 -26.82
CA ALA A 14 -7.86 2.24 -25.80
C ALA A 14 -8.22 3.22 -24.66
N ILE A 15 -7.27 4.05 -24.22
CA ILE A 15 -7.53 5.05 -23.18
C ILE A 15 -8.51 6.11 -23.69
N LEU A 16 -8.31 6.62 -24.90
CA LEU A 16 -9.19 7.61 -25.53
C LEU A 16 -10.62 7.07 -25.70
N PHE A 17 -10.76 5.81 -26.13
CA PHE A 17 -12.06 5.15 -26.22
C PHE A 17 -12.76 5.07 -24.86
N LEU A 18 -12.06 4.61 -23.81
CA LEU A 18 -12.63 4.53 -22.47
C LEU A 18 -13.01 5.90 -21.90
N GLN A 19 -12.25 6.95 -22.24
CA GLN A 19 -12.53 8.31 -21.80
C GLN A 19 -13.84 8.88 -22.36
N GLN A 20 -14.35 8.37 -23.49
CA GLN A 20 -15.65 8.79 -24.04
C GLN A 20 -16.82 8.49 -23.09
N PHE A 21 -16.65 7.53 -22.18
CA PHE A 21 -17.67 7.15 -21.20
C PHE A 21 -17.56 7.92 -19.88
N GLN A 22 -16.52 8.75 -19.70
CA GLN A 22 -16.30 9.47 -18.44
C GLN A 22 -17.40 10.49 -18.17
N ASN A 23 -17.87 10.51 -16.92
CA ASN A 23 -18.78 11.50 -16.37
C ASN A 23 -18.53 11.61 -14.85
N PRO A 24 -19.00 12.66 -14.16
CA PRO A 24 -18.71 12.86 -12.73
C PRO A 24 -19.05 11.66 -11.83
N VAL A 25 -20.18 10.99 -12.09
CA VAL A 25 -20.63 9.84 -11.30
C VAL A 25 -19.70 8.65 -11.52
N LEU A 26 -19.48 8.26 -12.79
CA LEU A 26 -18.62 7.12 -13.12
C LEU A 26 -17.18 7.36 -12.68
N ASN A 27 -16.68 8.59 -12.80
CA ASN A 27 -15.35 8.97 -12.33
C ASN A 27 -15.22 8.79 -10.82
N THR A 28 -16.26 9.13 -10.06
CA THR A 28 -16.29 8.94 -8.60
C THR A 28 -16.29 7.45 -8.24
N VAL A 29 -17.09 6.63 -8.93
CA VAL A 29 -17.10 5.17 -8.76
C VAL A 29 -15.73 4.57 -9.06
N MET A 30 -15.11 4.95 -10.19
CA MET A 30 -13.80 4.46 -10.59
C MET A 30 -12.70 4.86 -9.61
N LYS A 31 -12.80 6.06 -9.02
CA LYS A 31 -11.91 6.50 -7.93
C LYS A 31 -12.07 5.65 -6.68
N GLY A 32 -13.31 5.41 -6.26
CA GLY A 32 -13.63 4.54 -5.12
C GLY A 32 -13.08 3.13 -5.32
N LEU A 33 -13.31 2.53 -6.49
CA LEU A 33 -12.78 1.21 -6.82
C LEU A 33 -11.25 1.21 -6.93
N SER A 34 -10.64 2.29 -7.41
CA SER A 34 -9.18 2.40 -7.42
C SER A 34 -8.57 2.43 -6.01
N PHE A 35 -9.33 2.82 -4.97
CA PHE A 35 -8.81 2.89 -3.60
C PHE A 35 -8.34 1.53 -3.06
N PHE A 36 -8.91 0.42 -3.53
CA PHE A 36 -8.48 -0.93 -3.17
C PHE A 36 -7.05 -1.27 -3.63
N GLY A 37 -6.49 -0.51 -4.58
CA GLY A 37 -5.07 -0.58 -4.96
C GLY A 37 -4.16 0.33 -4.13
N ASN A 38 -4.69 1.10 -3.17
CA ASN A 38 -3.92 2.08 -2.41
C ASN A 38 -3.26 1.43 -1.18
N PRO A 39 -1.98 1.72 -0.86
CA PRO A 39 -1.32 1.28 0.37
C PRO A 39 -2.11 1.57 1.66
N ILE A 40 -2.81 2.70 1.72
CA ILE A 40 -3.59 3.12 2.88
C ILE A 40 -4.70 2.11 3.17
N PHE A 41 -5.46 1.67 2.15
CA PHE A 41 -6.52 0.67 2.33
C PHE A 41 -5.98 -0.59 3.01
N TRP A 42 -4.86 -1.11 2.51
CA TRP A 42 -4.26 -2.33 3.04
C TRP A 42 -3.58 -2.13 4.40
N PHE A 43 -3.17 -0.91 4.74
CA PHE A 43 -2.73 -0.57 6.09
C PHE A 43 -3.89 -0.64 7.09
N PHE A 44 -5.08 -0.16 6.72
CA PHE A 44 -6.29 -0.32 7.54
C PHE A 44 -6.70 -1.80 7.67
N VAL A 45 -6.56 -2.60 6.62
CA VAL A 45 -6.74 -4.06 6.69
C VAL A 45 -5.72 -4.69 7.66
N ALA A 46 -4.46 -4.28 7.60
CA ALA A 46 -3.45 -4.75 8.55
C ALA A 46 -3.79 -4.36 9.99
N ALA A 47 -4.27 -3.13 10.23
CA ALA A 47 -4.75 -2.69 11.55
C ALA A 47 -5.92 -3.54 12.05
N PHE A 48 -6.92 -3.79 11.19
CA PHE A 48 -8.02 -4.69 11.51
C PHE A 48 -7.54 -6.08 11.93
N LEU A 49 -6.65 -6.68 11.12
CA LEU A 49 -6.09 -8.01 11.40
C LEU A 49 -5.30 -8.02 12.70
N TYR A 50 -4.55 -6.95 12.98
CA TYR A 50 -3.79 -6.78 14.20
C TYR A 50 -4.69 -6.81 15.44
N TRP A 51 -5.75 -6.00 15.44
CA TRP A 51 -6.70 -5.90 16.55
C TRP A 51 -7.58 -7.15 16.69
N ARG A 52 -7.75 -7.93 15.62
CA ARG A 52 -8.38 -9.27 15.65
C ARG A 52 -7.43 -10.38 16.16
N GLY A 53 -6.26 -10.05 16.71
CA GLY A 53 -5.29 -11.01 17.22
C GLY A 53 -4.41 -11.65 16.15
N LYS A 54 -4.65 -11.41 14.86
CA LYS A 54 -3.87 -11.95 13.74
C LYS A 54 -2.61 -11.11 13.47
N LYS A 55 -1.81 -10.88 14.51
CA LYS A 55 -0.68 -9.91 14.49
C LYS A 55 0.42 -10.29 13.52
N ILE A 56 0.77 -11.57 13.44
CA ILE A 56 1.78 -12.05 12.48
C ILE A 56 1.27 -11.88 11.04
N LEU A 57 -0.01 -12.15 10.79
CA LEU A 57 -0.61 -11.90 9.48
C LEU A 57 -0.61 -10.40 9.13
N ALA A 58 -0.92 -9.53 10.09
CA ALA A 58 -0.84 -8.08 9.92
C ALA A 58 0.59 -7.64 9.57
N LEU A 59 1.61 -8.18 10.26
CA LEU A 59 3.03 -7.94 9.94
C LEU A 59 3.37 -8.38 8.51
N TYR A 60 2.91 -9.55 8.07
CA TYR A 60 3.10 -9.97 6.67
C TYR A 60 2.39 -9.03 5.69
N CYS A 61 1.20 -8.51 6.01
CA CYS A 61 0.51 -7.53 5.18
C CYS A 61 1.32 -6.22 5.06
N ILE A 62 1.89 -5.73 6.17
CA ILE A 62 2.78 -4.57 6.14
C ILE A 62 4.01 -4.83 5.27
N ASN A 63 4.63 -6.01 5.37
CA ASN A 63 5.75 -6.40 4.51
C ASN A 63 5.36 -6.44 3.03
N VAL A 64 4.19 -6.98 2.69
CA VAL A 64 3.67 -6.99 1.31
C VAL A 64 3.50 -5.56 0.79
N ILE A 65 2.95 -4.64 1.60
CA ILE A 65 2.82 -3.22 1.23
C ILE A 65 4.19 -2.62 0.91
N VAL A 66 5.17 -2.84 1.78
CA VAL A 66 6.53 -2.28 1.62
C VAL A 66 7.19 -2.84 0.37
N VAL A 67 7.26 -4.17 0.22
CA VAL A 67 7.97 -4.82 -0.89
C VAL A 67 7.32 -4.48 -2.23
N ALA A 68 5.99 -4.51 -2.33
CA ALA A 68 5.28 -4.15 -3.56
C ALA A 68 5.47 -2.66 -3.93
N SER A 69 5.40 -1.78 -2.93
CA SER A 69 5.58 -0.33 -3.13
C SER A 69 7.03 0.01 -3.51
N ALA A 70 8.01 -0.62 -2.87
CA ALA A 70 9.42 -0.43 -3.15
C ALA A 70 9.79 -0.95 -4.55
N ALA A 71 9.36 -2.16 -4.90
CA ALA A 71 9.59 -2.71 -6.25
C ALA A 71 8.98 -1.81 -7.34
N SER A 72 7.74 -1.36 -7.16
CA SER A 72 7.12 -0.43 -8.13
C SER A 72 7.83 0.93 -8.17
N GLY A 73 8.24 1.47 -7.02
CA GLY A 73 8.96 2.74 -6.94
C GLY A 73 10.34 2.70 -7.59
N PHE A 74 11.09 1.61 -7.36
CA PHE A 74 12.39 1.38 -7.95
C PHE A 74 12.32 1.22 -9.47
N LEU A 75 11.35 0.46 -9.98
CA LEU A 75 11.17 0.34 -11.42
C LEU A 75 10.71 1.66 -12.04
N LYS A 76 9.93 2.48 -11.32
CA LYS A 76 9.58 3.83 -11.78
C LYS A 76 10.82 4.70 -12.01
N SER A 77 11.79 4.68 -11.09
CA SER A 77 13.01 5.50 -11.23
C SER A 77 13.92 5.01 -12.36
N ILE A 78 13.91 3.71 -12.67
CA ILE A 78 14.68 3.14 -13.79
C ILE A 78 14.02 3.46 -15.14
N PHE A 79 12.73 3.15 -15.28
CA PHE A 79 12.05 3.16 -16.57
C PHE A 79 11.56 4.56 -16.98
N ALA A 80 11.30 5.42 -16.00
CA ALA A 80 10.98 6.82 -16.20
C ALA A 80 9.85 7.10 -17.22
N ARG A 81 8.92 6.16 -17.43
CA ARG A 81 7.88 6.28 -18.46
C ARG A 81 6.95 7.46 -18.14
N PRO A 82 6.72 8.41 -19.05
CA PRO A 82 5.74 9.48 -18.84
C PRO A 82 4.33 8.90 -18.74
N ARG A 83 3.46 9.55 -17.96
CA ARG A 83 2.03 9.17 -17.90
C ARG A 83 1.32 9.53 -19.21
N PRO A 84 0.17 8.89 -19.51
CA PRO A 84 -0.70 9.36 -20.59
C PRO A 84 -1.07 10.83 -20.35
N ASN A 85 -0.68 11.73 -21.26
CA ASN A 85 -1.08 13.14 -21.24
C ASN A 85 -2.25 13.32 -22.21
N LEU A 86 -3.48 13.33 -21.68
CA LEU A 86 -4.71 13.44 -22.47
C LEU A 86 -5.56 14.51 -21.79
N ALA A 87 -6.02 15.50 -22.55
CA ALA A 87 -6.50 16.84 -22.14
C ALA A 87 -7.71 16.92 -21.17
N ILE A 88 -8.05 15.84 -20.47
CA ILE A 88 -9.09 15.74 -19.41
C ILE A 88 -8.42 15.36 -18.05
N TYR A 89 -7.08 15.36 -18.00
CA TYR A 89 -6.31 15.00 -16.82
C TYR A 89 -6.31 16.13 -15.78
N ASN A 90 -7.18 16.03 -14.77
CA ASN A 90 -7.06 16.86 -13.59
C ASN A 90 -6.15 16.15 -12.56
N ALA A 91 -4.84 16.24 -12.78
CA ALA A 91 -3.77 15.63 -11.95
C ALA A 91 -4.00 15.84 -10.45
N GLU A 92 -4.48 17.05 -10.14
CA GLU A 92 -4.76 17.54 -8.79
C GLU A 92 -5.82 16.69 -8.08
N TRP A 93 -6.84 16.19 -8.79
CA TRP A 93 -7.91 15.38 -8.20
C TRP A 93 -7.44 14.01 -7.70
N PHE A 94 -6.23 13.57 -8.09
CA PHE A 94 -5.60 12.34 -7.59
C PHE A 94 -4.40 12.62 -6.67
N GLY A 95 -4.21 13.89 -6.26
CA GLY A 95 -3.06 14.32 -5.48
C GLY A 95 -1.72 14.13 -6.20
N ILE A 96 -1.74 13.98 -7.53
CA ILE A 96 -0.54 13.90 -8.35
C ILE A 96 -0.20 15.32 -8.75
N LYS A 97 0.79 15.93 -8.09
CA LYS A 97 1.36 17.20 -8.54
C LYS A 97 1.87 17.04 -9.97
N GLU A 98 1.74 18.08 -10.80
CA GLU A 98 2.37 18.11 -12.12
C GLU A 98 3.86 17.71 -12.01
N GLY A 99 4.31 16.81 -12.89
CA GLY A 99 5.68 16.29 -12.89
C GLY A 99 6.03 15.24 -11.82
N ALA A 100 5.12 14.85 -10.92
CA ALA A 100 5.53 14.17 -9.68
C ALA A 100 5.61 12.63 -9.70
N SER A 101 5.18 11.89 -10.75
CA SER A 101 5.44 10.44 -10.79
C SER A 101 5.36 9.80 -12.19
N PHE A 102 6.34 8.95 -12.49
CA PHE A 102 6.36 8.10 -13.68
C PHE A 102 5.19 7.11 -13.73
N SER A 103 4.82 6.68 -14.94
CA SER A 103 3.69 5.78 -15.21
C SER A 103 4.04 4.32 -14.92
N PHE A 104 5.13 3.82 -15.51
CA PHE A 104 5.46 2.40 -15.47
C PHE A 104 6.26 2.01 -14.21
N PRO A 105 5.94 0.90 -13.54
CA PRO A 105 4.68 0.15 -13.61
C PRO A 105 3.58 0.78 -12.73
N SER A 106 2.32 0.38 -12.90
CA SER A 106 1.21 0.86 -12.07
C SER A 106 1.32 0.35 -10.63
N GLY A 107 1.58 1.22 -9.67
CA GLY A 107 1.69 0.85 -8.26
C GLY A 107 0.39 0.31 -7.65
N HIS A 108 -0.77 0.81 -8.09
CA HIS A 108 -2.07 0.30 -7.63
C HIS A 108 -2.32 -1.13 -8.10
N SER A 109 -1.96 -1.41 -9.36
CA SER A 109 -2.06 -2.75 -9.95
C SER A 109 -1.06 -3.71 -9.29
N THR A 110 0.17 -3.25 -9.02
CA THR A 110 1.18 -4.02 -8.27
C THR A 110 0.69 -4.40 -6.89
N LEU A 111 0.12 -3.45 -6.13
CA LEU A 111 -0.34 -3.75 -4.78
C LEU A 111 -1.55 -4.68 -4.78
N ALA A 112 -2.52 -4.45 -5.66
CA ALA A 112 -3.71 -5.31 -5.75
C ALA A 112 -3.34 -6.75 -6.17
N GLY A 113 -2.45 -6.92 -7.15
CA GLY A 113 -1.94 -8.23 -7.54
C GLY A 113 -1.16 -8.93 -6.42
N ALA A 114 -0.37 -8.17 -5.65
CA ALA A 114 0.37 -8.71 -4.51
C ALA A 114 -0.56 -9.26 -3.44
N PHE A 115 -1.60 -8.53 -3.06
CA PHE A 115 -2.55 -9.03 -2.07
C PHE A 115 -3.43 -10.17 -2.58
N ALA A 116 -3.86 -10.12 -3.85
CA ALA A 116 -4.59 -11.21 -4.47
C ALA A 116 -3.81 -12.53 -4.41
N SER A 117 -2.53 -12.50 -4.81
CA SER A 117 -1.68 -13.69 -4.77
C SER A 117 -1.22 -14.08 -3.36
N PHE A 118 -1.05 -13.11 -2.44
CA PHE A 118 -0.66 -13.39 -1.05
C PHE A 118 -1.73 -14.18 -0.31
N PHE A 119 -2.99 -13.77 -0.45
CA PHE A 119 -4.14 -14.44 0.15
C PHE A 119 -4.65 -15.64 -0.65
N LYS A 120 -4.28 -15.74 -1.94
CA LYS A 120 -4.72 -16.79 -2.88
C LYS A 120 -6.25 -16.85 -3.02
N ASP A 121 -6.89 -15.69 -3.06
CA ASP A 121 -8.34 -15.56 -3.18
C ASP A 121 -8.72 -15.06 -4.57
N TRP A 122 -9.53 -15.84 -5.29
CA TRP A 122 -10.01 -15.48 -6.64
C TRP A 122 -10.81 -14.18 -6.65
N LYS A 123 -11.52 -13.85 -5.56
CA LYS A 123 -12.27 -12.59 -5.42
C LYS A 123 -11.32 -11.40 -5.39
N LEU A 124 -10.15 -11.57 -4.78
CA LEU A 124 -9.11 -10.54 -4.78
C LEU A 124 -8.43 -10.42 -6.14
N PHE A 125 -8.32 -11.50 -6.92
CA PHE A 125 -7.88 -11.41 -8.31
C PHE A 125 -8.89 -10.64 -9.18
N ALA A 126 -10.19 -10.88 -9.00
CA ALA A 126 -11.23 -10.10 -9.65
C ALA A 126 -11.16 -8.61 -9.25
N LEU A 127 -10.99 -8.33 -7.95
CA LEU A 127 -10.78 -6.97 -7.46
C LEU A 127 -9.51 -6.34 -8.04
N ALA A 128 -8.41 -7.09 -8.18
CA ALA A 128 -7.17 -6.59 -8.77
C ALA A 128 -7.33 -6.25 -10.25
N ALA A 129 -8.10 -7.04 -11.00
CA ALA A 129 -8.47 -6.73 -12.37
C ALA A 129 -9.33 -5.45 -12.46
N VAL A 130 -10.32 -5.28 -11.56
CA VAL A 130 -11.12 -4.06 -11.47
C VAL A 130 -10.24 -2.84 -11.15
N VAL A 131 -9.36 -2.95 -10.16
CA VAL A 131 -8.40 -1.89 -9.83
C VAL A 131 -7.55 -1.55 -11.05
N ALA A 132 -6.96 -2.54 -11.73
CA ALA A 132 -6.16 -2.31 -12.92
C ALA A 132 -6.95 -1.60 -14.03
N PHE A 133 -8.19 -2.03 -14.28
CA PHE A 133 -9.08 -1.39 -15.24
C PHE A 133 -9.34 0.08 -14.89
N THR A 134 -9.63 0.40 -13.63
CA THR A 134 -9.88 1.79 -13.20
C THR A 134 -8.69 2.70 -13.51
N ARG A 135 -7.46 2.18 -13.46
CA ARG A 135 -6.26 2.97 -13.74
C ARG A 135 -6.14 3.36 -15.21
N VAL A 136 -6.56 2.48 -16.13
CA VAL A 136 -6.60 2.76 -17.57
C VAL A 136 -7.78 3.67 -17.89
N PHE A 137 -8.95 3.35 -17.34
CA PHE A 137 -10.18 4.14 -17.53
C PHE A 137 -9.99 5.61 -17.10
N LEU A 138 -9.34 5.84 -15.96
CA LEU A 138 -9.05 7.19 -15.45
C LEU A 138 -7.87 7.88 -16.18
N GLY A 139 -7.30 7.25 -17.21
CA GLY A 139 -6.16 7.80 -17.95
C GLY A 139 -4.85 7.87 -17.16
N MET A 140 -4.74 7.16 -16.03
CA MET A 140 -3.60 7.26 -15.12
C MET A 140 -2.41 6.42 -15.57
N HIS A 141 -2.66 5.36 -16.34
CA HIS A 141 -1.69 4.35 -16.72
C HIS A 141 -2.04 3.75 -18.08
N TYR A 142 -1.02 3.32 -18.81
CA TYR A 142 -1.18 2.49 -20.01
C TYR A 142 -1.56 1.05 -19.62
N ILE A 143 -2.09 0.28 -20.58
CA ILE A 143 -2.50 -1.11 -20.36
C ILE A 143 -1.29 -1.96 -19.89
N SER A 144 -0.14 -1.78 -20.54
CA SER A 144 1.11 -2.45 -20.20
C SER A 144 1.61 -2.09 -18.80
N ASP A 145 1.38 -0.86 -18.31
CA ASP A 145 1.73 -0.48 -16.94
C ASP A 145 0.92 -1.29 -15.91
N VAL A 146 -0.37 -1.51 -16.19
CA VAL A 146 -1.26 -2.22 -15.26
C VAL A 146 -1.10 -3.72 -15.35
N VAL A 147 -0.88 -4.27 -16.55
CA VAL A 147 -0.59 -5.70 -16.77
C VAL A 147 0.73 -6.07 -16.10
N PHE A 148 1.80 -5.31 -16.38
CA PHE A 148 3.08 -5.55 -15.73
C PHE A 148 2.98 -5.38 -14.21
N GLY A 149 2.25 -4.34 -13.75
CA GLY A 149 1.97 -4.15 -12.34
C GLY A 149 1.32 -5.39 -11.71
N LEU A 150 0.24 -5.92 -12.29
CA LEU A 150 -0.42 -7.14 -11.81
C LEU A 150 0.52 -8.33 -11.76
N CYS A 151 1.34 -8.55 -12.79
CA CYS A 151 2.32 -9.65 -12.83
C CYS A 151 3.39 -9.51 -11.76
N LEU A 152 4.02 -8.33 -11.66
CA LEU A 152 5.02 -8.03 -10.64
C LEU A 152 4.44 -8.22 -9.23
N GLY A 153 3.27 -7.63 -8.99
CA GLY A 153 2.55 -7.74 -7.73
C GLY A 153 2.31 -9.19 -7.36
N SER A 154 1.69 -9.95 -8.27
CA SER A 154 1.37 -11.36 -8.05
C SER A 154 2.61 -12.19 -7.74
N ALA A 155 3.73 -11.97 -8.43
CA ALA A 155 4.99 -12.64 -8.15
C ALA A 155 5.51 -12.35 -6.73
N LEU A 156 5.47 -11.08 -6.30
CA LEU A 156 5.88 -10.67 -4.96
C LEU A 156 4.95 -11.24 -3.88
N GLY A 157 3.64 -11.19 -4.11
CA GLY A 157 2.62 -11.75 -3.22
C GLY A 157 2.74 -13.27 -3.06
N TYR A 158 2.99 -13.97 -4.17
CA TYR A 158 3.28 -15.40 -4.17
C TYR A 158 4.53 -15.72 -3.34
N PHE A 159 5.62 -14.97 -3.54
CA PHE A 159 6.85 -15.16 -2.76
C PHE A 159 6.60 -14.91 -1.27
N ALA A 160 5.90 -13.83 -0.90
CA ALA A 160 5.52 -13.55 0.47
C ALA A 160 4.68 -14.69 1.09
N ALA A 161 3.74 -15.27 0.34
CA ALA A 161 2.96 -16.42 0.78
C ALA A 161 3.83 -17.68 0.98
N ARG A 162 4.86 -17.89 0.15
CA ARG A 162 5.83 -18.98 0.31
C ARG A 162 6.69 -18.79 1.55
N VAL A 163 7.16 -17.57 1.80
CA VAL A 163 7.91 -17.21 3.02
C VAL A 163 7.04 -17.47 4.26
N LYS A 164 5.79 -16.97 4.28
CA LYS A 164 4.83 -17.24 5.36
C LYS A 164 4.62 -18.73 5.62
N LYS A 165 4.51 -19.55 4.56
CA LYS A 165 4.35 -21.01 4.69
C LYS A 165 5.58 -21.67 5.32
N LYS A 166 6.79 -21.21 4.98
CA LYS A 166 8.06 -21.75 5.52
C LYS A 166 8.40 -21.21 6.91
N MET A 167 7.91 -20.02 7.26
CA MET A 167 8.12 -19.34 8.54
C MET A 167 6.77 -19.21 9.28
N PRO A 168 6.27 -20.32 9.86
CA PRO A 168 5.01 -20.30 10.60
C PRO A 168 5.09 -19.39 11.82
N GLU A 169 3.93 -19.01 12.36
CA GLU A 169 3.84 -18.04 13.47
C GLU A 169 4.68 -18.48 14.69
N SER A 170 4.72 -19.77 15.00
CA SER A 170 5.54 -20.35 16.06
C SER A 170 7.04 -20.11 15.87
N PHE A 171 7.53 -20.15 14.62
CA PHE A 171 8.92 -19.86 14.28
C PHE A 171 9.22 -18.37 14.46
N VAL A 172 8.38 -17.48 13.92
CA VAL A 172 8.54 -16.03 14.08
C VAL A 172 8.52 -15.60 15.55
N ILE A 173 7.67 -16.25 16.36
CA ILE A 173 7.60 -16.09 17.82
C ILE A 173 8.84 -16.68 18.54
N SER A 174 9.58 -17.60 17.93
CA SER A 174 10.79 -18.17 18.49
C SER A 174 12.04 -17.29 18.29
N ILE A 175 12.14 -16.57 17.18
CA ILE A 175 13.25 -15.67 16.81
C ILE A 175 12.87 -14.18 16.95
N LYS A 176 12.03 -13.89 17.96
CA LYS A 176 11.26 -12.65 18.18
C LYS A 176 11.98 -11.34 17.90
N LYS A 177 13.28 -11.23 18.21
CA LYS A 177 13.99 -9.95 18.14
C LYS A 177 14.82 -9.86 16.87
N GLU A 178 15.52 -10.92 16.51
CA GLU A 178 16.44 -10.99 15.39
C GLU A 178 15.68 -10.93 14.06
N PHE A 179 14.56 -11.66 13.94
CA PHE A 179 13.74 -11.62 12.73
C PHE A 179 13.09 -10.26 12.50
N VAL A 180 12.58 -9.65 13.57
CA VAL A 180 11.94 -8.34 13.49
C VAL A 180 12.97 -7.26 13.19
N LEU A 181 14.14 -7.32 13.81
CA LEU A 181 15.26 -6.42 13.53
C LEU A 181 15.75 -6.58 12.08
N LEU A 182 15.84 -7.82 11.56
CA LEU A 182 16.22 -8.08 10.17
C LEU A 182 15.17 -7.56 9.19
N SER A 183 13.88 -7.75 9.49
CA SER A 183 12.78 -7.22 8.67
C SER A 183 12.76 -5.68 8.68
N LEU A 184 13.02 -5.07 9.85
CA LEU A 184 13.12 -3.62 10.01
C LEU A 184 14.33 -3.05 9.26
N VAL A 185 15.49 -3.69 9.35
CA VAL A 185 16.71 -3.28 8.63
C VAL A 185 16.51 -3.41 7.12
N LEU A 186 15.91 -4.50 6.65
CA LEU A 186 15.56 -4.68 5.23
C LEU A 186 14.58 -3.60 4.76
N VAL A 187 13.56 -3.28 5.56
CA VAL A 187 12.60 -2.21 5.29
C VAL A 187 13.30 -0.84 5.25
N LEU A 188 14.18 -0.54 6.20
CA LEU A 188 14.94 0.71 6.24
C LEU A 188 15.89 0.85 5.03
N CYS A 189 16.58 -0.23 4.64
CA CYS A 189 17.44 -0.26 3.46
C CYS A 189 16.65 -0.12 2.15
N LEU A 190 15.51 -0.80 2.02
CA LEU A 190 14.67 -0.70 0.82
C LEU A 190 13.99 0.67 0.69
N ILE A 191 13.65 1.31 1.81
CA ILE A 191 13.03 2.62 1.79
C ILE A 191 14.06 3.72 1.54
N SER A 192 15.25 3.66 2.16
CA SER A 192 16.31 4.64 1.92
C SER A 192 16.81 4.66 0.48
N LEU A 193 16.78 3.52 -0.21
CA LEU A 193 17.18 3.40 -1.63
C LEU A 193 16.12 3.91 -2.62
N VAL A 194 14.84 3.99 -2.23
CA VAL A 194 13.72 4.17 -3.17
C VAL A 194 12.90 5.46 -2.95
N PHE A 195 12.92 6.08 -1.76
CA PHE A 195 11.94 7.13 -1.44
C PHE A 195 12.50 8.38 -0.76
N PHE A 196 12.54 9.49 -1.50
CA PHE A 196 12.55 10.84 -0.93
C PHE A 196 11.15 11.50 -0.88
N ASN A 197 10.08 10.88 -1.40
CA ASN A 197 8.77 11.55 -1.59
C ASN A 197 7.53 10.82 -1.03
N LYS A 198 7.67 9.84 -0.11
CA LYS A 198 6.52 9.14 0.54
C LYS A 198 6.65 9.05 2.06
N LEU A 199 6.92 10.19 2.70
CA LEU A 199 7.05 10.31 4.15
C LEU A 199 5.86 9.72 4.95
N PRO A 200 4.58 9.87 4.51
CA PRO A 200 3.45 9.29 5.21
C PRO A 200 3.49 7.77 5.38
N LEU A 201 3.72 7.03 4.28
CA LEU A 201 3.76 5.57 4.33
C LEU A 201 4.95 5.09 5.17
N LEU A 202 6.10 5.76 5.04
CA LEU A 202 7.28 5.44 5.82
C LEU A 202 7.04 5.63 7.32
N GLY A 203 6.47 6.76 7.74
CA GLY A 203 6.11 7.02 9.14
C GLY A 203 5.21 5.90 9.68
N SER A 204 4.09 5.63 9.02
CA SER A 204 3.12 4.60 9.44
C SER A 204 3.73 3.21 9.56
N VAL A 205 4.60 2.83 8.63
CA VAL A 205 5.27 1.52 8.65
C VAL A 205 6.27 1.44 9.82
N LEU A 206 7.13 2.45 10.00
CA LEU A 206 8.11 2.47 11.09
C LEU A 206 7.43 2.49 12.46
N GLY A 207 6.36 3.27 12.59
CA GLY A 207 5.56 3.31 13.81
C GLY A 207 4.93 1.95 14.11
N PHE A 208 4.40 1.27 13.09
CA PHE A 208 3.85 -0.08 13.24
C PHE A 208 4.90 -1.08 13.71
N TYR A 209 6.10 -1.06 13.12
CA TYR A 209 7.20 -1.93 13.54
C TYR A 209 7.65 -1.65 14.97
N ALA A 210 7.83 -0.37 15.31
CA ALA A 210 8.24 0.05 16.65
C ALA A 210 7.24 -0.47 17.71
N GLY A 211 5.94 -0.27 17.48
CA GLY A 211 4.92 -0.72 18.43
C GLY A 211 4.81 -2.24 18.50
N PHE A 212 4.95 -2.94 17.37
CA PHE A 212 4.98 -4.40 17.33
C PHE A 212 6.16 -4.95 18.14
N VAL A 213 7.37 -4.40 17.99
CA VAL A 213 8.56 -4.78 18.79
C VAL A 213 8.31 -4.59 20.28
N VAL A 214 7.74 -3.44 20.67
CA VAL A 214 7.43 -3.18 22.08
C VAL A 214 6.40 -4.16 22.61
N GLU A 215 5.39 -4.52 21.83
CA GLU A 215 4.38 -5.49 22.24
C GLU A 215 4.93 -6.91 22.42
N LEU A 216 5.91 -7.34 21.60
CA LEU A 216 6.57 -8.63 21.79
C LEU A 216 7.22 -8.76 23.17
N CYS A 217 7.61 -7.64 23.79
CA CYS A 217 8.14 -7.58 25.15
C CYS A 217 7.06 -7.63 26.24
N HIS A 218 5.77 -7.41 25.93
CA HIS A 218 4.72 -7.11 26.92
C HIS A 218 3.53 -8.11 26.97
N LYS A 219 3.68 -9.32 26.41
CA LYS A 219 2.63 -10.35 26.18
C LYS A 219 1.49 -9.85 25.26
N PRO A 220 1.26 -10.52 24.11
CA PRO A 220 0.22 -10.09 23.17
C PRO A 220 -1.19 -10.29 23.76
N LYS A 221 -2.07 -9.28 23.60
CA LYS A 221 -3.48 -9.37 23.98
C LYS A 221 -4.42 -9.23 22.77
N GLU A 222 -5.53 -9.95 22.81
CA GLU A 222 -6.63 -9.83 21.83
C GLU A 222 -7.60 -8.73 22.27
N MET A 223 -8.19 -8.03 21.30
CA MET A 223 -9.16 -6.97 21.55
C MET A 223 -10.58 -7.43 21.30
N SER A 224 -11.52 -6.91 22.09
CA SER A 224 -12.94 -7.08 21.81
C SER A 224 -13.33 -6.41 20.48
N ILE A 225 -14.18 -7.08 19.68
CA ILE A 225 -14.66 -6.57 18.39
C ILE A 225 -15.36 -5.20 18.56
N SER A 226 -16.10 -5.00 19.65
CA SER A 226 -16.81 -3.73 19.90
C SER A 226 -15.87 -2.54 20.07
N LYS A 227 -14.61 -2.77 20.45
CA LYS A 227 -13.60 -1.72 20.65
C LYS A 227 -12.77 -1.45 19.39
N ILE A 228 -12.85 -2.30 18.35
CA ILE A 228 -12.14 -2.07 17.08
C ILE A 228 -12.61 -0.76 16.41
N GLY A 229 -13.90 -0.43 16.50
CA GLY A 229 -14.45 0.81 15.95
C GLY A 229 -13.78 2.07 16.52
N ILE A 230 -13.54 2.08 17.84
CA ILE A 230 -12.86 3.21 18.52
C ILE A 230 -11.40 3.30 18.06
N GLY A 231 -10.74 2.16 17.86
CA GLY A 231 -9.39 2.11 17.29
C GLY A 231 -9.31 2.77 15.92
N PHE A 232 -10.30 2.51 15.04
CA PHE A 232 -10.37 3.16 13.74
C PHE A 232 -10.68 4.65 13.83
N LEU A 233 -11.56 5.08 14.72
CA LEU A 233 -11.82 6.51 14.94
C LEU A 233 -10.55 7.25 15.37
N GLY A 234 -9.77 6.68 16.28
CA GLY A 234 -8.47 7.23 16.68
C GLY A 234 -7.47 7.27 15.53
N LEU A 235 -7.37 6.19 14.74
CA LEU A 235 -6.48 6.12 13.58
C LEU A 235 -6.85 7.17 12.51
N LEU A 236 -8.15 7.34 12.25
CA LEU A 236 -8.65 8.38 11.35
C LEU A 236 -8.36 9.78 11.88
N GLY A 237 -8.55 10.02 13.18
CA GLY A 237 -8.23 11.29 13.82
C GLY A 237 -6.75 11.67 13.68
N ILE A 238 -5.83 10.74 13.96
CA ILE A 238 -4.39 10.95 13.78
C ILE A 238 -4.04 11.18 12.30
N SER A 239 -4.64 10.39 11.40
CA SER A 239 -4.40 10.52 9.95
C SER A 239 -4.94 11.83 9.38
N PHE A 240 -6.07 12.31 9.89
CA PHE A 240 -6.65 13.61 9.52
C PHE A 240 -5.76 14.76 9.99
N LEU A 241 -5.23 14.68 11.21
CA LEU A 241 -4.28 15.66 11.73
C LEU A 241 -3.05 15.80 10.81
N ALA A 242 -2.58 14.70 10.21
CA ALA A 242 -1.42 14.71 9.32
C ALA A 242 -1.63 15.51 8.01
N LEU A 243 -2.87 15.85 7.65
CA LEU A 243 -3.18 16.67 6.47
C LEU A 243 -2.77 18.13 6.63
N PHE A 244 -2.62 18.60 7.87
CA PHE A 244 -2.28 19.99 8.18
C PHE A 244 -0.77 20.25 8.28
N PHE A 245 0.05 19.20 8.15
CA PHE A 245 1.49 19.29 8.31
C PHE A 245 2.22 18.70 7.11
N ASN A 246 3.47 19.13 6.90
CA ASN A 246 4.34 18.63 5.84
C ASN A 246 5.73 18.26 6.40
N GLY A 247 6.52 17.55 5.60
CA GLY A 247 7.91 17.21 5.97
C GLY A 247 8.01 16.34 7.22
N LEU A 248 8.94 16.68 8.12
CA LEU A 248 9.23 15.90 9.33
C LEU A 248 8.02 15.77 10.27
N LEU A 249 7.23 16.83 10.43
CA LEU A 249 6.09 16.78 11.34
C LEU A 249 4.98 15.86 10.82
N GLN A 250 4.74 15.87 9.51
CA GLN A 250 3.84 14.90 8.87
C GLN A 250 4.33 13.46 9.07
N PHE A 251 5.63 13.22 8.90
CA PHE A 251 6.24 11.93 9.18
C PHE A 251 6.01 11.49 10.63
N VAL A 252 6.22 12.36 11.62
CA VAL A 252 6.02 12.05 13.04
C VAL A 252 4.57 11.68 13.33
N ILE A 253 3.59 12.38 12.75
CA ILE A 253 2.17 12.07 12.97
C ILE A 253 1.82 10.70 12.37
N PHE A 254 2.32 10.38 11.18
CA PHE A 254 2.12 9.04 10.61
C PHE A 254 2.87 7.94 11.39
N PHE A 255 4.04 8.24 11.97
CA PHE A 255 4.70 7.35 12.91
C PHE A 255 3.83 7.07 14.13
N LEU A 256 3.20 8.10 14.70
CA LEU A 256 2.21 7.93 15.77
C LEU A 256 0.99 7.13 15.32
N ALA A 257 0.53 7.26 14.07
CA ALA A 257 -0.54 6.43 13.51
C ALA A 257 -0.13 4.93 13.44
N GLY A 258 1.11 4.65 13.07
CA GLY A 258 1.67 3.29 13.11
C GLY A 258 1.76 2.71 14.52
N LEU A 259 2.26 3.50 15.46
CA LEU A 259 2.30 3.15 16.88
C LEU A 259 0.89 2.96 17.45
N TRP A 260 -0.09 3.75 16.99
CA TRP A 260 -1.47 3.64 17.42
C TRP A 260 -2.02 2.24 17.16
N VAL A 261 -1.80 1.72 15.96
CA VAL A 261 -2.25 0.38 15.56
C VAL A 261 -1.61 -0.71 16.41
N SER A 262 -0.29 -0.66 16.56
CA SER A 262 0.50 -1.79 17.06
C SER A 262 0.78 -1.73 18.56
N PHE A 263 0.59 -0.58 19.22
CA PHE A 263 0.93 -0.40 20.63
C PHE A 263 -0.06 0.47 21.41
N ILE A 264 -0.37 1.69 20.98
CA ILE A 264 -1.14 2.63 21.82
C ILE A 264 -2.56 2.12 22.05
N TRP A 265 -3.29 1.79 20.98
CA TRP A 265 -4.69 1.35 21.09
C TRP A 265 -4.85 0.00 21.80
N PRO A 266 -4.06 -1.05 21.47
CA PRO A 266 -4.09 -2.31 22.20
C PRO A 266 -3.82 -2.17 23.71
N ASN A 267 -3.06 -1.14 24.13
CA ASN A 267 -2.73 -0.92 25.54
C ASN A 267 -3.64 0.09 26.26
N ALA A 268 -4.28 1.01 25.54
CA ALA A 268 -5.27 1.92 26.10
C ALA A 268 -6.50 1.16 26.63
N GLU A 269 -6.83 0.01 26.05
CA GLU A 269 -7.88 -0.89 26.55
C GLU A 269 -7.65 -1.37 27.99
N ARG A 270 -6.41 -1.36 28.50
CA ARG A 270 -6.10 -1.82 29.88
C ARG A 270 -6.79 -1.00 30.98
N LYS A 271 -7.34 0.18 30.67
CA LYS A 271 -7.88 1.13 31.66
C LYS A 271 -9.37 1.42 31.53
N ILE A 272 -10.08 0.77 30.59
CA ILE A 272 -11.53 0.91 30.35
C ILE A 272 -12.20 -0.46 30.41
#